data_AF-A0A3M9RZ05-F1
#
_entry.id   AF-A0A3M9RZ05-F1
#
_cell.length_a   1.000
_cell.length_b   1.000
_cell.length_c   1.000
_cell.angle_alpha   90.00
_cell.angle_beta   90.00
_cell.angle_gamma   90.00
#
_symmetry.space_group_name_H-M   'P 1'
#
loop_
_entity.id
_entity.type
_entity.pdbx_description
1 polymer ?
#
loop_
_entity_poly.entity_id
_entity_poly.type
_entity_poly.pdbx_seq_one_letter_code
_entity_poly.pdbx_strand_id
1 'polypeptide(L)'
;MNGVSYQALRLAAENATPGEWCTDDYGVIANAGLNANYYIASCSGPDNRANKRFIAAANPATVLALLDERERNQQYIKSRDQENEDIALTVGKLRVELEAAKSKLNEQREYYEGVIADGSKRIAELEKSEEQLINERDHAESALADMYFAATGDRPEWSNCFSFSDAVDAVVDRIADLEAKQPSPVVPEGLVKAVRFYEQVKRENPPAETGAWKDAVDWVLKEACQVVNTGIKGE
;
A
#
# COMPACT_ATOMS: atom_id res chain seq x y z
N MET A 1 10.73 70.88 3.15
CA MET A 1 9.58 71.44 2.40
C MET A 1 8.44 71.60 3.38
N ASN A 2 8.06 72.84 3.70
CA ASN A 2 6.89 73.10 4.56
C ASN A 2 5.63 72.70 3.79
N GLY A 3 5.09 71.52 4.09
CA GLY A 3 3.84 71.06 3.50
C GLY A 3 2.68 71.96 3.93
N VAL A 4 1.70 72.14 3.05
CA VAL A 4 0.45 72.85 3.38
C VAL A 4 -0.20 72.12 4.57
N SER A 5 -0.42 72.82 5.68
CA SER A 5 -1.19 72.29 6.80
C SER A 5 -2.66 72.24 6.39
N TYR A 6 -3.21 71.04 6.22
CA TYR A 6 -4.62 70.84 5.87
C TYR A 6 -5.57 71.44 6.92
N GLN A 7 -5.19 71.41 8.19
CA GLN A 7 -5.95 72.07 9.26
C GLN A 7 -5.92 73.59 9.12
N ALA A 8 -4.75 74.17 8.81
CA ALA A 8 -4.65 75.61 8.56
C ALA A 8 -5.42 76.03 7.30
N LEU A 9 -5.38 75.20 6.25
CA LEU A 9 -6.13 75.43 5.01
C LEU A 9 -7.64 75.34 5.24
N ARG A 10 -8.09 74.34 6.01
CA ARG A 10 -9.50 74.19 6.39
C ARG A 10 -9.98 75.38 7.19
N LEU A 11 -9.21 75.80 8.20
CA LEU A 11 -9.50 76.97 9.02
C LEU A 11 -9.54 78.26 8.18
N ALA A 12 -8.62 78.41 7.22
CA ALA A 12 -8.62 79.55 6.32
C ALA A 12 -9.86 79.58 5.41
N ALA A 13 -10.28 78.41 4.91
CA ALA A 13 -11.48 78.29 4.10
C ALA A 13 -12.77 78.54 4.93
N GLU A 14 -12.87 77.99 6.13
CA GLU A 14 -14.02 78.21 7.03
C GLU A 14 -14.20 79.69 7.45
N ASN A 15 -13.09 80.42 7.61
CA ASN A 15 -13.12 81.84 7.98
C ASN A 15 -13.27 82.79 6.78
N ALA A 16 -13.06 82.31 5.56
CA ALA A 16 -13.21 83.12 4.36
C ALA A 16 -14.69 83.33 4.03
N THR A 17 -14.98 84.25 3.10
CA THR A 17 -16.36 84.52 2.67
C THR A 17 -17.01 83.22 2.16
N PRO A 18 -18.12 82.76 2.80
CA PRO A 18 -18.73 81.49 2.45
C PRO A 18 -19.44 81.57 1.10
N GLY A 19 -19.74 80.40 0.54
CA GLY A 19 -20.51 80.26 -0.71
C GLY A 19 -19.67 80.36 -1.99
N GLU A 20 -20.36 80.34 -3.12
CA GLU A 20 -19.74 80.44 -4.44
C GLU A 20 -19.19 81.84 -4.70
N TRP A 21 -18.02 81.89 -5.32
CA TRP A 21 -17.41 83.15 -5.75
C TRP A 21 -17.55 83.28 -7.27
N CYS A 22 -17.78 84.50 -7.73
CA CYS A 22 -17.98 84.85 -9.13
C CYS A 22 -17.01 85.96 -9.55
N THR A 23 -16.78 86.10 -10.85
CA THR A 23 -15.94 87.16 -11.39
C THR A 23 -16.79 88.25 -12.02
N ASP A 24 -16.39 89.51 -11.85
CA ASP A 24 -16.90 90.65 -12.61
C ASP A 24 -15.76 91.41 -13.32
N ASP A 25 -16.08 92.59 -13.87
CA ASP A 25 -15.13 93.42 -14.61
C ASP A 25 -13.94 93.89 -13.75
N TYR A 26 -14.10 94.02 -12.44
CA TYR A 26 -13.13 94.66 -11.55
C TYR A 26 -12.48 93.70 -10.53
N GLY A 27 -13.10 92.56 -10.22
CA GLY A 27 -12.65 91.67 -9.16
C GLY A 27 -13.38 90.33 -9.05
N VAL A 28 -13.15 89.67 -7.92
CA VAL A 28 -13.88 88.47 -7.47
C VAL A 28 -14.83 88.89 -6.37
N ILE A 29 -16.10 88.51 -6.50
CA ILE A 29 -17.18 88.82 -5.56
C ILE A 29 -17.82 87.51 -5.07
N ALA A 30 -18.53 87.54 -3.95
CA ALA A 30 -19.36 86.42 -3.53
C ALA A 30 -20.71 86.43 -4.24
N ASN A 31 -21.34 85.27 -4.36
CA ASN A 31 -22.67 85.16 -4.96
C ASN A 31 -23.75 85.91 -4.13
N ALA A 32 -24.73 86.49 -4.83
CA ALA A 32 -26.00 86.99 -4.30
C ALA A 32 -25.95 87.74 -2.95
N GLY A 33 -25.22 88.86 -2.85
CA GLY A 33 -25.28 89.74 -1.68
C GLY A 33 -24.40 89.32 -0.51
N LEU A 34 -23.70 88.19 -0.60
CA LEU A 34 -22.69 87.79 0.37
C LEU A 34 -21.52 88.80 0.37
N ASN A 35 -20.87 88.99 1.53
CA ASN A 35 -19.86 90.05 1.76
C ASN A 35 -20.32 91.48 1.41
N ALA A 36 -21.64 91.75 1.46
CA ALA A 36 -22.23 93.04 1.09
C ALA A 36 -21.81 93.54 -0.31
N ASN A 37 -21.55 92.62 -1.25
CA ASN A 37 -21.05 92.90 -2.61
C ASN A 37 -19.68 93.60 -2.69
N TYR A 38 -18.88 93.58 -1.61
CA TYR A 38 -17.49 94.04 -1.68
C TYR A 38 -16.60 93.01 -2.38
N TYR A 39 -15.62 93.50 -3.14
CA TYR A 39 -14.60 92.66 -3.77
C TYR A 39 -13.82 91.88 -2.72
N ILE A 40 -13.76 90.56 -2.90
CA ILE A 40 -12.97 89.63 -2.10
C ILE A 40 -11.50 89.70 -2.51
N ALA A 41 -11.27 89.77 -3.82
CA ALA A 41 -9.94 89.89 -4.41
C ALA A 41 -9.99 90.72 -5.69
N SER A 42 -8.93 91.50 -5.94
CA SER A 42 -8.70 92.15 -7.23
C SER A 42 -7.42 91.61 -7.84
N CYS A 43 -7.39 91.46 -9.17
CA CYS A 43 -6.22 91.04 -9.91
C CYS A 43 -5.84 92.12 -10.91
N SER A 44 -4.55 92.41 -11.00
CA SER A 44 -3.97 93.39 -11.92
C SER A 44 -3.01 92.70 -12.90
N GLY A 45 -2.68 93.40 -13.99
CA GLY A 45 -1.78 92.88 -15.03
C GLY A 45 -2.49 92.17 -16.19
N PRO A 46 -1.75 91.68 -17.19
CA PRO A 46 -2.31 91.14 -18.43
C PRO A 46 -3.19 89.90 -18.21
N ASP A 47 -2.83 89.05 -17.25
CA ASP A 47 -3.53 87.78 -16.97
C ASP A 47 -4.66 87.92 -15.94
N ASN A 48 -5.06 89.15 -15.58
CA ASN A 48 -6.04 89.40 -14.51
C ASN A 48 -7.34 88.58 -14.70
N ARG A 49 -7.80 88.41 -15.94
CA ARG A 49 -9.02 87.66 -16.25
C ARG A 49 -8.88 86.19 -15.87
N ALA A 50 -7.75 85.57 -16.17
CA ALA A 50 -7.50 84.16 -15.85
C ALA A 50 -7.35 83.97 -14.34
N ASN A 51 -6.61 84.86 -13.68
CA ASN A 51 -6.37 84.80 -12.24
C ASN A 51 -7.67 84.96 -11.43
N LYS A 52 -8.54 85.91 -11.80
CA LYS A 52 -9.87 86.07 -11.16
C LYS A 52 -10.70 84.79 -11.29
N ARG A 53 -10.72 84.16 -12.46
CA ARG A 53 -11.47 82.91 -12.69
C ARG A 53 -10.92 81.76 -11.85
N PHE A 54 -9.60 81.64 -11.73
CA PHE A 54 -8.98 80.64 -10.87
C PHE A 54 -9.35 80.84 -9.40
N ILE A 55 -9.24 82.07 -8.87
CA ILE A 55 -9.59 82.38 -7.48
C ILE A 55 -11.06 82.11 -7.21
N ALA A 56 -11.95 82.48 -8.15
CA ALA A 56 -13.38 82.19 -8.04
C ALA A 56 -13.69 80.68 -8.03
N ALA A 57 -12.96 79.88 -8.83
CA ALA A 57 -13.09 78.43 -8.85
C ALA A 57 -12.47 77.75 -7.61
N ALA A 58 -11.33 78.24 -7.13
CA ALA A 58 -10.64 77.77 -5.93
C ALA A 58 -11.15 78.46 -4.64
N ASN A 59 -12.44 78.78 -4.61
CA ASN A 59 -13.08 79.42 -3.48
C ASN A 59 -13.14 78.49 -2.25
N PRO A 60 -13.49 79.03 -1.07
CA PRO A 60 -13.54 78.24 0.16
C PRO A 60 -14.46 77.03 0.09
N ALA A 61 -15.61 77.13 -0.58
CA ALA A 61 -16.53 76.00 -0.73
C ALA A 61 -15.90 74.83 -1.51
N THR A 62 -15.21 75.11 -2.61
CA THR A 62 -14.49 74.09 -3.39
C THR A 62 -13.34 73.50 -2.60
N VAL A 63 -12.57 74.32 -1.87
CA VAL A 63 -11.47 73.84 -1.03
C VAL A 63 -11.98 72.89 0.06
N LEU A 64 -13.06 73.24 0.76
CA LEU A 64 -13.65 72.39 1.80
C LEU A 64 -14.17 71.07 1.22
N ALA A 65 -14.84 71.09 0.07
CA ALA A 65 -15.31 69.87 -0.59
C ALA A 65 -14.17 68.91 -0.95
N LEU A 66 -13.05 69.44 -1.44
CA LEU A 66 -11.85 68.65 -1.74
C LEU A 66 -11.18 68.08 -0.48
N LEU A 67 -11.20 68.82 0.63
CA LEU A 67 -10.70 68.32 1.92
C LEU A 67 -11.57 67.19 2.46
N ASP A 68 -12.89 67.32 2.36
CA ASP A 68 -13.84 66.29 2.79
C ASP A 68 -13.73 65.02 1.94
N GLU A 69 -13.54 65.16 0.64
CA GLU A 69 -13.25 64.03 -0.24
C GLU A 69 -11.92 63.36 0.12
N ARG A 70 -10.87 64.14 0.37
CA ARG A 70 -9.57 63.61 0.79
C ARG A 70 -9.66 62.86 2.12
N GLU A 71 -10.36 63.38 3.10
CA GLU A 71 -10.54 62.73 4.41
C GLU A 71 -11.32 61.41 4.28
N ARG A 72 -12.40 61.39 3.49
CA ARG A 72 -13.13 60.15 3.17
C ARG A 72 -12.24 59.12 2.47
N ASN A 73 -11.46 59.54 1.48
CA ASN A 73 -10.53 58.65 0.78
C ASN A 73 -9.45 58.09 1.72
N GLN A 74 -8.95 58.89 2.67
CA GLN A 74 -8.01 58.42 3.67
C GLN A 74 -8.63 57.39 4.63
N GLN A 75 -9.87 57.61 5.05
CA GLN A 75 -10.59 56.63 5.87
C GLN A 75 -10.82 55.32 5.11
N TYR A 76 -11.20 55.41 3.84
CA TYR A 76 -11.38 54.24 2.97
C TYR A 76 -10.08 53.43 2.83
N ILE A 77 -8.95 54.10 2.57
CA ILE A 77 -7.64 53.43 2.48
C ILE A 77 -7.32 52.70 3.80
N LYS A 78 -7.49 53.36 4.95
CA LYS A 78 -7.27 52.72 6.26
C LYS A 78 -8.14 51.48 6.46
N SER A 79 -9.42 51.54 6.09
CA SER A 79 -10.32 50.39 6.19
C SER A 79 -9.89 49.25 5.27
N ARG A 80 -9.43 49.56 4.05
CA ARG A 80 -8.91 48.57 3.10
C ARG A 80 -7.61 47.94 3.57
N ASP A 81 -6.72 48.73 4.17
CA ASP A 81 -5.47 48.21 4.73
C ASP A 81 -5.75 47.24 5.88
N GLN A 82 -6.70 47.57 6.76
CA GLN A 82 -7.13 46.66 7.83
C GLN A 82 -7.75 45.37 7.29
N GLU A 83 -8.65 45.47 6.31
CA GLU A 83 -9.26 44.30 5.67
C GLU A 83 -8.20 43.42 5.00
N ASN A 84 -7.22 44.03 4.32
CA ASN A 84 -6.12 43.31 3.69
C ASN A 84 -5.23 42.61 4.72
N GLU A 85 -5.00 43.21 5.89
CA GLU A 85 -4.27 42.59 7.00
C GLU A 85 -5.02 41.37 7.54
N ASP A 86 -6.34 41.50 7.77
CA ASP A 86 -7.18 40.40 8.25
C ASP A 86 -7.24 39.25 7.24
N ILE A 87 -7.32 39.57 5.94
CA ILE A 87 -7.22 38.58 4.85
C ILE A 87 -5.85 37.89 4.88
N ALA A 88 -4.76 38.64 5.02
CA ALA A 88 -3.41 38.06 5.07
C ALA A 88 -3.24 37.10 6.26
N LEU A 89 -3.75 37.46 7.44
CA LEU A 89 -3.77 36.60 8.62
C LEU A 89 -4.59 35.32 8.39
N THR A 90 -5.76 35.45 7.79
CA THR A 90 -6.65 34.31 7.50
C THR A 90 -6.02 33.37 6.48
N VAL A 91 -5.47 33.91 5.39
CA VAL A 91 -4.74 33.14 4.38
C VAL A 91 -3.52 32.45 5.00
N GLY A 92 -2.83 33.12 5.93
CA GLY A 92 -1.73 32.52 6.69
C GLY A 92 -2.15 31.29 7.48
N LYS A 93 -3.26 31.37 8.24
CA LYS A 93 -3.82 30.24 9.00
C LYS A 93 -4.23 29.08 8.09
N LEU A 94 -4.97 29.36 7.03
CA LEU A 94 -5.43 28.34 6.07
C LEU A 94 -4.25 27.61 5.40
N ARG A 95 -3.14 28.31 5.11
CA ARG A 95 -1.93 27.66 4.57
C ARG A 95 -1.33 26.67 5.56
N VAL A 96 -1.25 27.02 6.85
CA VAL A 96 -0.74 26.11 7.88
C VAL A 96 -1.65 24.89 8.04
N GLU A 97 -2.96 25.10 8.10
CA GLU A 97 -3.94 24.01 8.19
C GLU A 97 -3.90 23.09 6.96
N LEU A 98 -3.73 23.67 5.76
CA LEU A 98 -3.60 22.91 4.53
C LEU A 98 -2.35 22.03 4.53
N GLU A 99 -1.20 22.56 4.95
CA GLU A 99 0.04 21.76 5.02
C GLU A 99 -0.06 20.67 6.09
N ALA A 100 -0.68 20.94 7.24
CA ALA A 100 -0.94 19.92 8.25
C ALA A 100 -1.86 18.80 7.73
N ALA A 101 -2.92 19.15 7.01
CA ALA A 101 -3.83 18.17 6.40
C ALA A 101 -3.13 17.31 5.34
N LYS A 102 -2.27 17.91 4.51
CA LYS A 102 -1.45 17.19 3.53
C LYS A 102 -0.47 16.22 4.20
N SER A 103 0.21 16.64 5.27
CA SER A 103 1.12 15.75 6.03
C SER A 103 0.37 14.51 6.53
N LYS A 104 -0.79 14.70 7.15
CA LYS A 104 -1.61 13.61 7.66
C LYS A 104 -2.08 12.65 6.54
N LEU A 105 -2.42 13.18 5.37
CA LEU A 105 -2.79 12.37 4.22
C LEU A 105 -1.61 11.54 3.70
N ASN A 106 -0.39 12.11 3.70
CA ASN A 106 0.82 11.39 3.33
C ASN A 106 1.14 10.26 4.33
N GLU A 107 1.05 10.53 5.63
CA GLU A 107 1.23 9.51 6.68
C GLU A 107 0.24 8.34 6.53
N GLN A 108 -1.04 8.63 6.24
CA GLN A 108 -2.03 7.60 5.98
C GLN A 108 -1.70 6.79 4.73
N ARG A 109 -1.22 7.45 3.67
CA ARG A 109 -0.81 6.77 2.45
C ARG A 109 0.34 5.80 2.71
N GLU A 110 1.39 6.25 3.40
CA GLU A 110 2.54 5.42 3.75
C GLU A 110 2.13 4.21 4.61
N TYR A 111 1.21 4.40 5.57
CA TYR A 111 0.66 3.31 6.36
C TYR A 111 -0.03 2.25 5.50
N TYR A 112 -0.95 2.65 4.61
CA TYR A 112 -1.66 1.71 3.75
C TYR A 112 -0.76 1.03 2.73
N GLU A 113 0.23 1.74 2.18
CA GLU A 113 1.25 1.14 1.30
C GLU A 113 2.04 0.05 2.05
N GLY A 114 2.38 0.26 3.32
CA GLY A 114 3.03 -0.75 4.17
C GLY A 114 2.16 -1.98 4.41
N VAL A 115 0.89 -1.80 4.77
CA VAL A 115 -0.06 -2.92 4.98
C VAL A 115 -0.27 -3.73 3.70
N ILE A 116 -0.39 -3.07 2.55
CA ILE A 116 -0.54 -3.73 1.25
C ILE A 116 0.73 -4.51 0.88
N ALA A 117 1.91 -3.94 1.16
CA ALA A 117 3.18 -4.60 0.87
C ALA A 117 3.37 -5.88 1.72
N ASP A 118 3.08 -5.80 3.02
CA ASP A 118 3.15 -6.95 3.93
C ASP A 118 2.13 -8.04 3.53
N GLY A 119 0.90 -7.65 3.24
CA GLY A 119 -0.14 -8.56 2.75
C GLY A 119 0.25 -9.24 1.43
N SER A 120 0.80 -8.48 0.47
CA SER A 120 1.27 -9.03 -0.81
C SER A 120 2.41 -10.05 -0.61
N LYS A 121 3.33 -9.78 0.33
CA LYS A 121 4.39 -10.73 0.66
C LYS A 121 3.82 -12.04 1.23
N ARG A 122 2.86 -11.93 2.14
CA ARG A 122 2.22 -13.12 2.74
C ARG A 122 1.46 -13.96 1.71
N ILE A 123 0.79 -13.31 0.75
CA ILE A 123 0.13 -14.00 -0.37
C ILE A 123 1.16 -14.76 -1.20
N ALA A 124 2.27 -14.12 -1.60
CA ALA A 124 3.32 -14.79 -2.38
C ALA A 124 3.97 -15.98 -1.65
N GLU A 125 4.14 -15.90 -0.33
CA GLU A 125 4.60 -17.03 0.49
C GLU A 125 3.60 -18.19 0.48
N LEU A 126 2.30 -17.89 0.60
CA LEU A 126 1.24 -18.90 0.58
C LEU A 126 1.14 -19.56 -0.80
N GLU A 127 1.15 -18.76 -1.88
CA GLU A 127 1.14 -19.26 -3.27
C GLU A 127 2.31 -20.22 -3.51
N LYS A 128 3.52 -19.87 -3.06
CA LYS A 128 4.69 -20.75 -3.16
C LYS A 128 4.52 -22.04 -2.36
N SER A 129 3.97 -21.96 -1.14
CA SER A 129 3.73 -23.15 -0.33
C SER A 129 2.66 -24.07 -0.93
N GLU A 130 1.64 -23.50 -1.57
CA GLU A 130 0.59 -24.24 -2.26
C GLU A 130 1.15 -24.95 -3.50
N GLU A 131 1.96 -24.26 -4.30
CA GLU A 131 2.65 -24.86 -5.44
C GLU A 131 3.55 -26.04 -5.00
N GLN A 132 4.24 -25.90 -3.86
CA GLN A 132 5.04 -26.99 -3.30
C GLN A 132 4.15 -28.19 -2.90
N LEU A 133 3.04 -27.96 -2.21
CA LEU A 133 2.12 -29.04 -1.79
C LEU A 133 1.47 -29.76 -2.98
N ILE A 134 1.13 -29.02 -4.04
CA ILE A 134 0.63 -29.61 -5.29
C ILE A 134 1.70 -30.52 -5.89
N ASN A 135 2.96 -30.06 -5.99
CA ASN A 135 4.05 -30.88 -6.48
C ASN A 135 4.25 -32.13 -5.61
N GLU A 136 4.30 -32.00 -4.28
CA GLU A 136 4.47 -33.13 -3.36
C GLU A 136 3.32 -34.14 -3.49
N ARG A 137 2.07 -33.66 -3.61
CA ARG A 137 0.90 -34.50 -3.87
C ARG A 137 1.05 -35.28 -5.17
N ASP A 138 1.40 -34.61 -6.26
CA ASP A 138 1.52 -35.23 -7.58
C ASP A 138 2.62 -36.31 -7.59
N HIS A 139 3.73 -36.08 -6.87
CA HIS A 139 4.76 -37.09 -6.67
C HIS A 139 4.26 -38.30 -5.86
N ALA A 140 3.53 -38.07 -4.78
CA ALA A 140 2.93 -39.14 -3.97
C ALA A 140 1.89 -39.95 -4.76
N GLU A 141 1.05 -39.26 -5.54
CA GLU A 141 0.06 -39.87 -6.43
C GLU A 141 0.74 -40.80 -7.45
N SER A 142 1.81 -40.34 -8.09
CA SER A 142 2.57 -41.16 -9.04
C SER A 142 3.19 -42.39 -8.37
N ALA A 143 3.80 -42.23 -7.19
CA ALA A 143 4.41 -43.34 -6.46
C ALA A 143 3.37 -44.39 -6.03
N LEU A 144 2.22 -43.95 -5.54
CA LEU A 144 1.10 -44.84 -5.18
C LEU A 144 0.52 -45.53 -6.41
N ALA A 145 0.38 -44.83 -7.53
CA ALA A 145 -0.09 -45.41 -8.77
C ALA A 145 0.84 -46.50 -9.31
N ASP A 146 2.16 -46.34 -9.17
CA ASP A 146 3.14 -47.37 -9.53
C ASP A 146 3.07 -48.59 -8.61
N MET A 147 2.93 -48.39 -7.30
CA MET A 147 2.73 -49.49 -6.33
C MET A 147 1.43 -50.25 -6.61
N TYR A 148 0.34 -49.52 -6.85
CA TYR A 148 -0.97 -50.10 -7.16
C TYR A 148 -0.92 -50.94 -8.44
N PHE A 149 -0.30 -50.41 -9.49
CA PHE A 149 -0.10 -51.12 -10.75
C PHE A 149 0.72 -52.40 -10.57
N ALA A 150 1.80 -52.35 -9.79
CA ALA A 150 2.63 -53.53 -9.52
C ALA A 150 1.86 -54.67 -8.82
N ALA A 151 0.92 -54.34 -7.93
CA ALA A 151 0.14 -55.34 -7.19
C ALA A 151 -1.08 -55.86 -7.96
N THR A 152 -1.78 -54.97 -8.68
CA THR A 152 -3.09 -55.27 -9.28
C THR A 152 -3.04 -55.52 -10.79
N GLY A 153 -2.04 -54.97 -11.50
CA GLY A 153 -1.90 -55.03 -12.96
C GLY A 153 -2.52 -53.86 -13.72
N ASP A 154 -3.32 -53.01 -13.05
CA ASP A 154 -3.97 -51.84 -13.65
C ASP A 154 -3.60 -50.57 -12.86
N ARG A 155 -3.69 -49.38 -13.48
CA ARG A 155 -3.47 -48.11 -12.76
C ARG A 155 -4.76 -47.68 -12.04
N PRO A 156 -4.65 -47.05 -10.87
CA PRO A 156 -5.82 -46.55 -10.15
C PRO A 156 -6.46 -45.37 -10.90
N GLU A 157 -7.79 -45.34 -10.91
CA GLU A 157 -8.57 -44.20 -11.42
C GLU A 157 -8.92 -43.26 -10.26
N TRP A 158 -8.04 -42.29 -10.02
CA TRP A 158 -8.25 -41.31 -8.95
C TRP A 158 -9.55 -40.54 -9.17
N SER A 159 -10.37 -40.47 -8.11
CA SER A 159 -11.61 -39.71 -8.14
C SER A 159 -11.97 -39.26 -6.73
N ASN A 160 -12.98 -38.41 -6.62
CA ASN A 160 -13.48 -37.98 -5.30
C ASN A 160 -14.05 -39.14 -4.46
N CYS A 161 -14.31 -40.31 -5.06
CA CYS A 161 -14.80 -41.51 -4.39
C CYS A 161 -13.75 -42.63 -4.32
N PHE A 162 -12.53 -42.39 -4.82
CA PHE A 162 -11.42 -43.35 -4.77
C PHE A 162 -10.13 -42.62 -4.41
N SER A 163 -9.80 -42.66 -3.12
CA SER A 163 -8.73 -41.94 -2.47
C SER A 163 -7.45 -42.78 -2.35
N PHE A 164 -6.36 -42.15 -1.88
CA PHE A 164 -5.11 -42.84 -1.60
C PHE A 164 -5.27 -44.02 -0.63
N SER A 165 -6.14 -43.89 0.38
CA SER A 165 -6.42 -44.98 1.32
C SER A 165 -7.08 -46.17 0.62
N ASP A 166 -8.05 -45.93 -0.26
CA ASP A 166 -8.74 -47.00 -1.00
C ASP A 166 -7.76 -47.77 -1.90
N ALA A 167 -6.82 -47.05 -2.55
CA ALA A 167 -5.78 -47.66 -3.35
C ALA A 167 -4.82 -48.53 -2.50
N VAL A 168 -4.40 -48.03 -1.33
CA VAL A 168 -3.53 -48.77 -0.41
C VAL A 168 -4.23 -50.02 0.12
N ASP A 169 -5.49 -49.91 0.55
CA ASP A 169 -6.26 -51.04 1.09
C ASP A 169 -6.40 -52.16 0.04
N ALA A 170 -6.71 -51.80 -1.21
CA ALA A 170 -6.78 -52.78 -2.31
C ALA A 170 -5.43 -53.46 -2.60
N VAL A 171 -4.31 -52.73 -2.48
CA VAL A 171 -2.97 -53.32 -2.61
C VAL A 171 -2.68 -54.29 -1.45
N VAL A 172 -3.02 -53.90 -0.22
CA VAL A 172 -2.83 -54.74 0.97
C VAL A 172 -3.63 -56.03 0.85
N ASP A 173 -4.91 -55.94 0.50
CA ASP A 173 -5.77 -57.11 0.27
C ASP A 173 -5.19 -58.02 -0.81
N ARG A 174 -4.69 -57.44 -1.90
CA ARG A 174 -4.09 -58.22 -2.99
C ARG A 174 -2.80 -58.91 -2.57
N ILE A 175 -1.94 -58.26 -1.79
CA ILE A 175 -0.72 -58.86 -1.25
C ILE A 175 -1.09 -60.03 -0.33
N ALA A 176 -2.05 -59.84 0.58
CA ALA A 176 -2.52 -60.91 1.47
C ALA A 176 -3.04 -62.12 0.69
N ASP A 177 -3.81 -61.89 -0.38
CA ASP A 177 -4.28 -62.93 -1.29
C ASP A 177 -3.14 -63.68 -1.99
N LEU A 178 -2.09 -62.97 -2.41
CA LEU A 178 -0.92 -63.53 -3.08
C LEU A 178 -0.06 -64.34 -2.10
N GLU A 179 0.15 -63.82 -0.89
CA GLU A 179 0.88 -64.51 0.19
C GLU A 179 0.16 -65.79 0.62
N ALA A 180 -1.17 -65.77 0.73
CA ALA A 180 -1.96 -66.97 1.03
C ALA A 180 -1.87 -68.04 -0.06
N LYS A 181 -1.64 -67.64 -1.31
CA LYS A 181 -1.47 -68.55 -2.46
C LYS A 181 -0.04 -69.03 -2.63
N GLN A 182 0.96 -68.40 -2.00
CA GLN A 182 2.30 -68.95 -1.98
C GLN A 182 2.32 -70.22 -1.13
N PRO A 183 2.68 -71.39 -1.69
CA PRO A 183 2.92 -72.55 -0.86
C PRO A 183 4.07 -72.22 0.09
N SER A 184 3.86 -72.42 1.40
CA SER A 184 4.96 -72.40 2.36
C SER A 184 6.07 -73.28 1.79
N PRO A 185 7.35 -72.87 1.75
CA PRO A 185 8.41 -73.73 1.25
C PRO A 185 8.38 -75.01 2.09
N VAL A 186 7.80 -76.07 1.53
CA VAL A 186 7.77 -77.38 2.15
C VAL A 186 9.19 -77.88 2.05
N VAL A 187 10.03 -77.51 3.03
CA VAL A 187 11.35 -78.10 3.17
C VAL A 187 11.10 -79.58 3.35
N PRO A 188 11.52 -80.44 2.40
CA PRO A 188 11.20 -81.86 2.46
C PRO A 188 11.64 -82.43 3.79
N GLU A 189 10.78 -83.21 4.43
CA GLU A 189 11.02 -83.69 5.79
C GLU A 189 12.33 -84.50 5.89
N GLY A 190 12.75 -85.13 4.79
CA GLY A 190 14.06 -85.77 4.63
C GLY A 190 15.23 -84.80 4.79
N LEU A 191 15.18 -83.64 4.13
CA LEU A 191 16.19 -82.59 4.26
C LEU A 191 16.21 -82.01 5.68
N VAL A 192 15.04 -81.81 6.30
CA VAL A 192 14.95 -81.34 7.70
C VAL A 192 15.63 -82.33 8.66
N LYS A 193 15.39 -83.64 8.48
CA LYS A 193 16.02 -84.69 9.30
C LYS A 193 17.53 -84.78 9.06
N ALA A 194 17.98 -84.70 7.81
CA ALA A 194 19.40 -84.72 7.46
C ALA A 194 20.15 -83.53 8.08
N VAL A 195 19.58 -82.32 8.01
CA VAL A 195 20.18 -81.13 8.62
C VAL A 195 20.22 -81.23 10.15
N ARG A 196 19.16 -81.76 10.79
CA ARG A 196 19.18 -82.02 12.24
C ARG A 196 20.26 -83.03 12.63
N PHE A 197 20.45 -84.08 11.84
CA PHE A 197 21.49 -85.07 12.07
C PHE A 197 22.89 -84.46 11.92
N TYR A 198 23.11 -83.62 10.90
CA TYR A 198 24.36 -82.87 10.76
C TYR A 198 24.65 -81.97 11.97
N GLU A 199 23.65 -81.22 12.45
CA GLU A 199 23.79 -80.40 13.67
C GLU A 199 24.05 -81.25 14.92
N GLN A 200 23.48 -82.46 14.99
CA GLN A 200 23.77 -83.40 16.07
C GLN A 200 25.21 -83.91 16.05
N VAL A 201 25.71 -84.36 14.89
CA VAL A 201 27.11 -84.77 14.71
C VAL A 201 28.06 -83.62 15.05
N LYS A 202 27.70 -82.39 14.65
CA LYS A 202 28.47 -81.18 14.99
C LYS A 202 28.51 -80.88 16.48
N ARG A 203 27.42 -81.13 17.20
CA ARG A 203 27.35 -80.93 18.65
C ARG A 203 28.13 -82.02 19.42
N GLU A 204 28.06 -83.27 18.97
CA GLU A 204 28.69 -84.42 19.63
C GLU A 204 30.16 -84.60 19.27
N ASN A 205 30.60 -84.03 18.13
CA ASN A 205 31.98 -83.99 17.65
C ASN A 205 32.74 -85.34 17.73
N PRO A 206 32.22 -86.41 17.10
CA PRO A 206 32.87 -87.72 17.14
C PRO A 206 34.22 -87.72 16.39
N PRO A 207 35.16 -88.63 16.74
CA PRO A 207 36.44 -88.75 16.05
C PRO A 207 36.26 -88.99 14.55
N ALA A 208 37.06 -88.33 13.71
CA ALA A 208 36.90 -88.36 12.25
C ALA A 208 36.98 -89.76 11.63
N GLU A 209 37.65 -90.70 12.30
CA GLU A 209 37.78 -92.11 11.89
C GLU A 209 36.45 -92.89 11.96
N THR A 210 35.44 -92.35 12.65
CA THR A 210 34.10 -92.97 12.77
C THR A 210 33.23 -92.83 11.53
N GLY A 211 33.59 -91.99 10.56
CA GLY A 211 32.81 -91.75 9.33
C GLY A 211 31.56 -90.88 9.50
N ALA A 212 31.11 -90.60 10.73
CA ALA A 212 29.85 -89.91 11.02
C ALA A 212 29.70 -88.52 10.36
N TRP A 213 30.81 -87.76 10.27
CA TRP A 213 30.83 -86.46 9.58
C TRP A 213 30.59 -86.60 8.08
N LYS A 214 31.16 -87.63 7.46
CA LYS A 214 31.00 -87.91 6.04
C LYS A 214 29.57 -88.33 5.74
N ASP A 215 29.02 -89.22 6.57
CA ASP A 215 27.64 -89.70 6.42
C ASP A 215 26.60 -88.57 6.59
N ALA A 216 26.82 -87.65 7.54
CA ALA A 216 25.94 -86.51 7.75
C ALA A 216 25.94 -85.53 6.56
N VAL A 217 27.12 -85.23 6.00
CA VAL A 217 27.25 -84.34 4.85
C VAL A 217 26.70 -84.99 3.58
N ASP A 218 27.00 -86.27 3.34
CA ASP A 218 26.48 -87.02 2.19
C ASP A 218 24.95 -87.12 2.23
N TRP A 219 24.36 -87.27 3.43
CA TRP A 219 22.91 -87.31 3.57
C TRP A 219 22.26 -85.95 3.27
N VAL A 220 22.79 -84.85 3.81
CA VAL A 220 22.28 -83.50 3.50
C VAL A 220 22.40 -83.19 2.01
N LEU A 221 23.54 -83.52 1.38
CA LEU A 221 23.75 -83.32 -0.06
C LEU A 221 22.77 -84.15 -0.91
N LYS A 222 22.54 -85.40 -0.52
CA LYS A 222 21.61 -86.28 -1.24
C LYS A 222 20.18 -85.76 -1.18
N GLU A 223 19.71 -85.37 0.00
CA GLU A 223 18.36 -84.82 0.17
C GLU A 223 18.23 -83.48 -0.55
N ALA A 224 19.21 -82.59 -0.44
CA ALA A 224 19.24 -81.30 -1.14
C ALA A 224 19.17 -81.46 -2.66
N CYS A 225 19.93 -82.40 -3.23
CA CYS A 225 19.87 -82.72 -4.66
C CYS A 225 18.51 -83.30 -5.09
N GLN A 226 17.83 -84.05 -4.22
CA GLN A 226 16.49 -84.55 -4.51
C GLN A 226 15.44 -83.43 -4.50
N VAL A 227 15.58 -82.46 -3.61
CA VAL A 227 14.72 -81.26 -3.57
C VAL A 227 14.87 -80.47 -4.87
N VAL A 228 16.10 -80.26 -5.35
CA VAL A 228 16.36 -79.50 -6.59
C VAL A 228 15.85 -80.25 -7.83
N ASN A 229 16.02 -81.57 -7.91
CA ASN A 229 15.58 -82.36 -9.06
C ASN A 229 14.06 -82.58 -9.13
N THR A 230 13.35 -82.49 -8.01
CA THR A 230 11.88 -82.56 -7.98
C THR A 230 11.22 -81.22 -8.31
N GLY A 231 11.89 -80.10 -8.04
CA GLY A 231 11.47 -78.77 -8.50
C GLY A 231 11.57 -78.53 -10.01
N ILE A 232 12.40 -79.29 -10.74
CA ILE A 232 12.58 -79.15 -12.21
C ILE A 232 11.57 -79.97 -13.03
N LYS A 233 10.89 -80.95 -12.42
CA LYS A 233 9.92 -81.84 -13.10
C LYS A 233 8.45 -81.46 -12.91
N GLY A 234 8.18 -80.32 -12.29
CA GLY A 234 6.83 -79.80 -12.05
C GLY A 234 6.67 -78.38 -12.56
N GLU A 235 6.68 -78.22 -13.88
CA GLU A 235 5.98 -77.16 -14.64
C GLU A 235 5.22 -77.81 -15.80
#